data_AF-A0A1A8KP07-F1
#
_entry.id   AF-A0A1A8KP07-F1
#
_cell.length_a   1.000
_cell.length_b   1.000
_cell.length_c   1.000
_cell.angle_alpha   90.00
_cell.angle_beta   90.00
_cell.angle_gamma   90.00
#
_symmetry.space_group_name_H-M   'P 1'
#
loop_
_entity.id
_entity.type
_entity.pdbx_description
1 polymer ?
#
loop_
_entity_poly.entity_id
_entity_poly.type
_entity_poly.pdbx_seq_one_letter_code
_entity_poly.pdbx_strand_id
1 'polypeptide(L)'
;QKAMQVDATVFTCISMLSRAMGPSIQPDIKELLEPMLAVGLSPALTAVLYDLSRQIPQLKKDIQDGLLKMLSLVLMHKPLRHPGMPKGLAHQLASPSLTNIPEASDVGSITLALRTLGSFEFEGHSLTQFVRHCADHFLNSEHKEIRMEAARTCSRLLTPSIHLISGHVVSQTAVQVVADVLSKLLVVGITDPDPDIRYCVLASLDERFDAHLAQAENL
;
A
#
# COMPACT_ATOMS: atom_id res chain seq x y z
N GLN A 1 -20.43 17.69 10.45
CA GLN A 1 -21.10 16.85 9.41
C GLN A 1 -21.10 15.42 9.91
N LYS A 2 -22.26 14.75 9.89
CA LYS A 2 -22.39 13.35 10.34
C LYS A 2 -21.72 12.46 9.29
N ALA A 3 -20.67 11.71 9.65
CA ALA A 3 -20.06 10.75 8.73
C ALA A 3 -21.16 9.80 8.24
N MET A 4 -21.36 9.74 6.93
CA MET A 4 -22.32 8.81 6.32
C MET A 4 -21.79 7.40 6.51
N GLN A 5 -22.33 6.67 7.49
CA GLN A 5 -21.98 5.26 7.69
C GLN A 5 -22.61 4.46 6.55
N VAL A 6 -21.78 4.12 5.57
CA VAL A 6 -22.16 3.16 4.52
C VAL A 6 -22.00 1.76 5.08
N ASP A 7 -23.06 0.96 5.01
CA ASP A 7 -23.07 -0.42 5.46
C ASP A 7 -22.18 -1.29 4.57
N ALA A 8 -21.42 -2.22 5.15
CA ALA A 8 -20.55 -3.16 4.43
C ALA A 8 -21.31 -4.02 3.40
N THR A 9 -22.61 -4.24 3.63
CA THR A 9 -23.49 -4.93 2.68
C THR A 9 -23.64 -4.20 1.35
N VAL A 10 -23.54 -2.86 1.33
CA VAL A 10 -23.58 -2.07 0.09
C VAL A 10 -22.43 -2.47 -0.84
N PHE A 11 -21.22 -2.57 -0.30
CA PHE A 11 -20.07 -3.02 -1.10
C PHE A 11 -20.25 -4.46 -1.59
N THR A 12 -20.80 -5.34 -0.75
CA THR A 12 -21.08 -6.73 -1.14
C THR A 12 -22.05 -6.79 -2.31
N CYS A 13 -23.11 -5.99 -2.29
CA CYS A 13 -24.07 -5.88 -3.38
C CYS A 13 -23.42 -5.38 -4.68
N ILE A 14 -22.52 -4.39 -4.58
CA ILE A 14 -21.77 -3.86 -5.73
C ILE A 14 -20.89 -4.96 -6.34
N SER A 15 -20.15 -5.72 -5.53
CA SER A 15 -19.31 -6.85 -6.01
C SER A 15 -20.14 -7.96 -6.66
N MET A 16 -21.32 -8.28 -6.10
CA MET A 16 -22.23 -9.25 -6.71
C MET A 16 -22.79 -8.77 -8.05
N LEU A 17 -23.15 -7.49 -8.14
CA LEU A 17 -23.69 -6.88 -9.35
C LEU A 17 -22.64 -6.84 -10.47
N SER A 18 -21.41 -6.41 -10.16
CA SER A 18 -20.30 -6.44 -11.11
C SER A 18 -19.97 -7.85 -11.56
N ARG A 19 -20.13 -8.86 -10.69
CA ARG A 19 -19.88 -10.26 -11.04
C ARG A 19 -20.93 -10.82 -11.98
N ALA A 20 -22.19 -10.45 -11.77
CA ALA A 20 -23.31 -10.90 -12.60
C ALA A 20 -23.33 -10.22 -13.98
N MET A 21 -23.05 -8.91 -14.02
CA MET A 21 -23.14 -8.09 -15.23
C MET A 21 -21.81 -8.02 -16.00
N GLY A 22 -20.69 -8.26 -15.33
CA GLY A 22 -19.36 -8.15 -15.92
C GLY A 22 -19.06 -6.73 -16.43
N PRO A 23 -18.40 -6.57 -17.59
CA PRO A 23 -17.97 -5.26 -18.08
C PRO A 23 -19.12 -4.35 -18.55
N SER A 24 -20.37 -4.82 -18.64
CA SER A 24 -21.49 -3.99 -19.13
C SER A 24 -21.89 -2.87 -18.16
N ILE A 25 -21.61 -3.03 -16.87
CA ILE A 25 -21.90 -2.04 -15.82
C ILE A 25 -20.70 -1.14 -15.49
N GLN A 26 -19.62 -1.25 -16.28
CA GLN A 26 -18.40 -0.46 -16.09
C GLN A 26 -18.64 1.06 -15.93
N PRO A 27 -19.49 1.74 -16.72
CA PRO A 27 -19.66 3.18 -16.57
C PRO A 27 -20.31 3.54 -15.23
N ASP A 28 -21.32 2.78 -14.81
CA ASP A 28 -22.00 3.01 -13.53
C ASP A 28 -21.06 2.75 -12.34
N ILE A 29 -20.26 1.67 -12.38
CA ILE A 29 -19.27 1.40 -11.33
C ILE A 29 -18.21 2.51 -11.28
N LYS A 30 -17.78 3.03 -12.44
CA LYS A 30 -16.80 4.13 -12.49
C LYS A 30 -17.30 5.37 -11.75
N GLU A 31 -18.58 5.72 -11.91
CA GLU A 31 -19.21 6.84 -11.19
C GLU A 31 -19.31 6.57 -9.68
N LEU A 32 -19.43 5.31 -9.26
CA LEU A 32 -19.50 4.91 -7.86
C LEU A 32 -18.14 4.86 -7.16
N LEU A 33 -17.02 4.81 -7.88
CA LEU A 33 -15.68 4.67 -7.28
C LEU A 33 -15.34 5.81 -6.31
N GLU A 34 -15.58 7.07 -6.70
CA GLU A 34 -15.28 8.22 -5.83
C GLU A 34 -16.14 8.20 -4.55
N PRO A 35 -17.47 8.02 -4.61
CA PRO A 35 -18.30 7.82 -3.43
C PRO A 35 -17.85 6.65 -2.54
N MET A 36 -17.46 5.52 -3.13
CA MET A 36 -16.98 4.35 -2.37
C MET A 36 -15.68 4.67 -1.61
N LEU A 37 -14.72 5.34 -2.25
CA LEU A 37 -13.45 5.72 -1.63
C LEU A 37 -13.62 6.80 -0.55
N ALA A 38 -14.60 7.70 -0.71
CA ALA A 38 -14.91 8.74 0.27
C ALA A 38 -15.44 8.20 1.61
N VAL A 39 -15.91 6.95 1.65
CA VAL A 39 -16.30 6.27 2.91
C VAL A 39 -15.09 6.07 3.82
N GLY A 40 -13.90 5.89 3.25
CA GLY A 40 -12.67 5.62 3.96
C GLY A 40 -12.32 4.12 4.02
N LEU A 41 -11.10 3.87 4.47
CA LEU A 41 -10.51 2.54 4.43
C LEU A 41 -11.24 1.56 5.36
N SER A 42 -11.75 0.47 4.79
CA SER A 42 -12.38 -0.61 5.54
C SER A 42 -12.10 -1.98 4.89
N PRO A 43 -12.18 -3.08 5.63
CA PRO A 43 -11.98 -4.42 5.06
C PRO A 43 -12.96 -4.73 3.94
N ALA A 44 -14.22 -4.30 4.08
CA ALA A 44 -15.25 -4.50 3.05
C ALA A 44 -14.95 -3.70 1.77
N LEU A 45 -14.54 -2.43 1.90
CA LEU A 45 -14.19 -1.61 0.74
C LEU A 45 -12.99 -2.21 -0.01
N THR A 46 -11.92 -2.56 0.71
CA THR A 46 -10.68 -3.08 0.10
C THR A 46 -10.91 -4.42 -0.61
N ALA A 47 -11.71 -5.32 -0.03
CA ALA A 47 -12.09 -6.58 -0.67
C ALA A 47 -12.88 -6.35 -1.96
N VAL A 48 -13.83 -5.41 -1.96
CA VAL A 48 -14.67 -5.14 -3.13
C VAL A 48 -13.90 -4.42 -4.24
N LEU A 49 -13.01 -3.49 -3.91
CA LEU A 49 -12.11 -2.88 -4.90
C LEU A 49 -11.19 -3.92 -5.54
N TYR A 50 -10.73 -4.91 -4.77
CA TYR A 50 -9.96 -6.03 -5.28
C TYR A 50 -10.78 -6.88 -6.26
N ASP A 51 -12.00 -7.29 -5.87
CA ASP A 51 -12.91 -8.05 -6.73
C ASP A 51 -13.24 -7.29 -8.03
N LEU A 52 -13.57 -6.01 -7.92
CA LEU A 52 -13.89 -5.14 -9.06
C LEU A 52 -12.72 -5.05 -10.04
N SER A 53 -11.50 -4.87 -9.55
CA SER A 53 -10.30 -4.79 -10.39
C SER A 53 -10.05 -6.06 -11.23
N ARG A 54 -10.50 -7.22 -10.73
CA ARG A 54 -10.38 -8.52 -11.40
C ARG A 54 -11.52 -8.79 -12.37
N GLN A 55 -12.73 -8.41 -12.00
CA GLN A 55 -13.93 -8.64 -12.82
C GLN A 55 -14.05 -7.64 -13.98
N ILE A 56 -13.61 -6.40 -13.77
CA ILE A 56 -13.67 -5.31 -14.75
C ILE A 56 -12.28 -4.67 -14.88
N PRO A 57 -11.35 -5.30 -15.63
CA PRO A 57 -9.96 -4.82 -15.75
C PRO A 57 -9.84 -3.38 -16.27
N GLN A 58 -10.83 -2.87 -17.00
CA GLN A 58 -10.87 -1.48 -17.47
C GLN A 58 -10.90 -0.46 -16.31
N LEU A 59 -11.37 -0.86 -15.13
CA LEU A 59 -11.41 -0.02 -13.93
C LEU A 59 -10.16 -0.16 -13.05
N LYS A 60 -9.26 -1.12 -13.35
CA LYS A 60 -8.10 -1.42 -12.51
C LYS A 60 -7.27 -0.18 -12.21
N LYS A 61 -6.98 0.64 -13.23
CA LYS A 61 -6.22 1.88 -13.08
C LYS A 61 -6.93 2.91 -12.21
N ASP A 62 -8.21 3.18 -12.48
CA ASP A 62 -9.00 4.15 -11.70
C ASP A 62 -9.09 3.73 -10.21
N ILE A 63 -9.25 2.42 -9.95
CA ILE A 63 -9.26 1.84 -8.61
C ILE A 63 -7.89 2.01 -7.93
N GLN A 64 -6.81 1.65 -8.62
CA GLN A 64 -5.44 1.78 -8.09
C GLN A 64 -5.10 3.23 -7.75
N ASP A 65 -5.41 4.18 -8.64
CA ASP A 65 -5.16 5.61 -8.45
C ASP A 65 -5.89 6.14 -7.20
N GLY A 66 -7.18 5.81 -7.07
CA GLY A 66 -8.00 6.21 -5.92
C GLY A 66 -7.54 5.56 -4.61
N LEU A 67 -7.24 4.26 -4.65
CA LEU A 67 -6.80 3.49 -3.49
C LEU A 67 -5.43 3.97 -2.99
N LEU A 68 -4.47 4.21 -3.88
CA LEU A 68 -3.17 4.78 -3.53
C LEU A 68 -3.34 6.15 -2.87
N LYS A 69 -4.17 7.04 -3.45
CA LYS A 69 -4.46 8.37 -2.87
C LYS A 69 -5.01 8.28 -1.45
N MET A 70 -5.91 7.33 -1.20
CA MET A 70 -6.43 7.07 0.14
C MET A 70 -5.33 6.55 1.08
N LEU A 71 -4.55 5.56 0.64
CA LEU A 71 -3.46 4.98 1.44
C LEU A 71 -2.39 6.01 1.79
N SER A 72 -2.08 6.96 0.90
CA SER A 72 -1.08 8.00 1.19
C SER A 72 -1.55 8.96 2.28
N LEU A 73 -2.85 9.25 2.34
CA LEU A 73 -3.40 10.10 3.38
C LEU A 73 -3.44 9.37 4.73
N VAL A 74 -3.72 8.06 4.73
CA VAL A 74 -3.72 7.25 5.96
C VAL A 74 -2.31 7.01 6.48
N LEU A 75 -1.36 6.66 5.61
CA LEU A 75 0.00 6.26 6.01
C LEU A 75 0.95 7.44 6.14
N MET A 76 0.85 8.46 5.27
CA MET A 76 1.84 9.55 5.17
C MET A 76 1.28 10.91 5.62
N HIS A 77 -0.02 10.98 5.94
CA HIS A 77 -0.76 12.21 6.20
C HIS A 77 -0.58 13.29 5.12
N LYS A 78 -0.27 12.86 3.89
CA LYS A 78 0.08 13.74 2.77
C LYS A 78 -0.50 13.18 1.47
N PRO A 79 -0.94 14.05 0.55
CA PRO A 79 -1.35 13.61 -0.77
C PRO A 79 -0.15 13.01 -1.52
N LEU A 80 -0.41 11.94 -2.27
CA LEU A 80 0.56 11.32 -3.16
C LEU A 80 1.13 12.32 -4.16
N ARG A 81 2.47 12.32 -4.27
CA ARG A 81 3.18 13.17 -5.22
C ARG A 81 3.65 12.34 -6.41
N HIS A 82 3.27 12.78 -7.60
CA HIS A 82 3.87 12.26 -8.82
C HIS A 82 5.37 12.60 -8.86
N PRO A 83 6.27 11.69 -9.26
CA PRO A 83 7.73 11.92 -9.27
C PRO A 83 8.19 13.16 -10.04
N GLY A 84 7.39 13.67 -10.98
CA GLY A 84 7.65 14.88 -11.76
C GLY A 84 6.93 16.16 -11.31
N MET A 85 6.17 16.15 -10.20
CA MET A 85 5.37 17.32 -9.80
C MET A 85 6.21 18.37 -9.02
N PRO A 86 6.22 19.65 -9.44
CA PRO A 86 6.88 20.72 -8.70
C PRO A 86 6.28 20.92 -7.30
N LYS A 87 7.13 21.13 -6.29
CA LYS A 87 6.75 21.19 -4.85
C LYS A 87 5.66 22.23 -4.52
N GLY A 88 5.51 23.28 -5.33
CA GLY A 88 4.54 24.37 -5.10
C GLY A 88 3.11 24.08 -5.56
N LEU A 89 2.89 23.17 -6.52
CA LEU A 89 1.55 22.90 -7.10
C LEU A 89 0.76 21.84 -6.34
N ALA A 90 1.44 21.01 -5.54
CA ALA A 90 0.83 19.89 -4.81
C ALA A 90 -0.23 20.32 -3.78
N HIS A 91 -0.08 21.51 -3.20
CA HIS A 91 -1.01 22.01 -2.17
C HIS A 91 -2.29 22.60 -2.79
N GLN A 92 -2.24 23.07 -4.04
CA GLN A 92 -3.40 23.65 -4.74
C GLN A 92 -4.33 22.60 -5.37
N LEU A 93 -3.83 21.38 -5.61
CA LEU A 93 -4.58 20.28 -6.25
C LEU A 93 -5.13 19.24 -5.25
N ALA A 94 -4.94 19.45 -3.95
CA ALA A 94 -5.51 18.57 -2.94
C ALA A 94 -7.04 18.71 -2.94
N SER A 95 -7.75 17.70 -3.45
CA SER A 95 -9.22 17.66 -3.40
C SER A 95 -9.70 17.81 -1.95
N PRO A 96 -10.61 18.76 -1.67
CA PRO A 96 -11.17 18.94 -0.32
C PRO A 96 -12.01 17.74 0.15
N SER A 97 -12.39 16.82 -0.76
CA SER A 97 -13.21 15.64 -0.44
C SER A 97 -12.47 14.59 0.42
N LEU A 98 -11.14 14.60 0.43
CA LEU A 98 -10.32 13.58 1.10
C LEU A 98 -9.59 14.09 2.36
N THR A 99 -9.83 15.34 2.77
CA THR A 99 -9.16 15.95 3.93
C THR A 99 -9.82 15.60 5.28
N ASN A 100 -10.92 14.85 5.29
CA ASN A 100 -11.66 14.46 6.49
C ASN A 100 -11.23 13.10 7.07
N ILE A 101 -9.96 12.71 6.93
CA ILE A 101 -9.45 11.51 7.62
C ILE A 101 -9.12 11.93 9.07
N PRO A 102 -9.70 11.28 10.09
CA PRO A 102 -9.48 11.65 11.49
C PRO A 102 -7.98 11.72 11.84
N GLU A 103 -7.58 12.80 12.53
CA GLU A 103 -6.20 13.10 12.94
C GLU A 103 -5.58 12.08 13.92
N ALA A 104 -6.35 11.09 14.38
CA ALA A 104 -5.82 9.91 15.06
C ALA A 104 -5.88 8.73 14.10
N SER A 105 -4.76 8.42 13.44
CA SER A 105 -4.63 7.16 12.69
C SER A 105 -4.59 6.02 13.72
N ASP A 106 -5.76 5.47 14.03
CA ASP A 106 -5.89 4.34 14.95
C ASP A 106 -5.07 3.15 14.44
N VAL A 107 -4.51 2.36 15.37
CA VAL A 107 -3.61 1.23 15.09
C VAL A 107 -4.23 0.27 14.05
N GLY A 108 -5.54 0.04 14.14
CA GLY A 108 -6.28 -0.79 13.19
C GLY A 108 -6.31 -0.22 11.77
N SER A 109 -6.42 1.11 11.63
CA SER A 109 -6.42 1.79 10.33
C SER A 109 -5.06 1.70 9.65
N ILE A 110 -3.97 1.95 10.39
CA ILE A 110 -2.59 1.82 9.89
C ILE A 110 -2.32 0.37 9.46
N THR A 111 -2.69 -0.59 10.32
CA THR A 111 -2.48 -2.02 10.04
C THR A 111 -3.24 -2.44 8.78
N LEU A 112 -4.49 -2.02 8.63
CA LEU A 112 -5.28 -2.30 7.42
C LEU A 112 -4.68 -1.62 6.18
N ALA A 113 -4.18 -0.39 6.30
CA ALA A 113 -3.55 0.33 5.20
C ALA A 113 -2.26 -0.36 4.73
N LEU A 114 -1.40 -0.77 5.67
CA LEU A 114 -0.19 -1.54 5.37
C LEU A 114 -0.52 -2.87 4.70
N ARG A 115 -1.52 -3.59 5.22
CA ARG A 115 -1.98 -4.85 4.64
C ARG A 115 -2.46 -4.65 3.21
N THR A 116 -3.33 -3.67 3.01
CA THR A 116 -3.91 -3.33 1.70
C THR A 116 -2.81 -2.96 0.70
N LEU A 117 -1.87 -2.13 1.11
CA LEU A 117 -0.72 -1.74 0.29
C LEU A 117 0.11 -2.95 -0.15
N GLY A 118 0.31 -3.92 0.74
CA GLY A 118 1.10 -5.12 0.47
C GLY A 118 0.34 -6.25 -0.23
N SER A 119 -0.99 -6.26 -0.23
CA SER A 119 -1.81 -7.34 -0.82
C SER A 119 -2.49 -6.96 -2.13
N PHE A 120 -2.66 -5.66 -2.39
CA PHE A 120 -3.25 -5.16 -3.63
C PHE A 120 -2.16 -5.00 -4.70
N GLU A 121 -2.49 -5.37 -5.94
CA GLU A 121 -1.55 -5.27 -7.06
C GLU A 121 -1.60 -3.88 -7.68
N PHE A 122 -0.53 -3.10 -7.52
CA PHE A 122 -0.39 -1.72 -8.07
C PHE A 122 0.56 -1.68 -9.28
N GLU A 123 0.34 -2.57 -10.25
CA GLU A 123 1.09 -2.57 -11.51
C GLU A 123 1.12 -1.19 -12.18
N GLY A 124 2.28 -0.80 -12.71
CA GLY A 124 2.46 0.50 -13.37
C GLY A 124 2.62 1.70 -12.44
N HIS A 125 2.50 1.52 -11.12
CA HIS A 125 2.75 2.57 -10.13
C HIS A 125 4.10 2.39 -9.44
N SER A 126 4.81 3.50 -9.23
CA SER A 126 6.01 3.50 -8.37
C SER A 126 5.60 3.51 -6.90
N LEU A 127 5.95 2.44 -6.19
CA LEU A 127 5.68 2.31 -4.75
C LEU A 127 6.86 2.74 -3.87
N THR A 128 7.94 3.21 -4.48
CA THR A 128 9.21 3.51 -3.80
C THR A 128 9.05 4.50 -2.64
N GLN A 129 8.17 5.50 -2.77
CA GLN A 129 7.90 6.45 -1.68
C GLN A 129 7.22 5.77 -0.49
N PHE A 130 6.27 4.86 -0.75
CA PHE A 130 5.59 4.11 0.29
C PHE A 130 6.55 3.17 1.02
N VAL A 131 7.38 2.41 0.30
CA VAL A 131 8.29 1.44 0.92
C VAL A 131 9.25 2.13 1.88
N ARG A 132 9.90 3.23 1.44
CA ARG A 132 10.78 4.01 2.33
C ARG A 132 10.02 4.54 3.54
N HIS A 133 8.86 5.14 3.31
CA HIS A 133 8.07 5.69 4.41
C HIS A 133 7.67 4.62 5.43
N CYS A 134 7.27 3.43 4.96
CA CYS A 134 6.93 2.33 5.85
C CYS A 134 8.12 1.82 6.65
N ALA A 135 9.28 1.70 6.00
CA ALA A 135 10.52 1.32 6.66
C ALA A 135 10.93 2.33 7.74
N ASP A 136 10.79 3.62 7.46
CA ASP A 136 11.19 4.70 8.36
C ASP A 136 10.26 4.85 9.58
N HIS A 137 8.95 4.64 9.41
CA HIS A 137 7.95 5.04 10.41
C HIS A 137 7.27 3.87 11.12
N PHE A 138 7.17 2.69 10.48
CA PHE A 138 6.34 1.61 11.00
C PHE A 138 7.12 0.39 11.49
N LEU A 139 8.33 0.15 10.98
CA LEU A 139 9.19 -0.94 11.44
C LEU A 139 9.58 -0.83 12.93
N ASN A 140 9.66 0.40 13.46
CA ASN A 140 10.00 0.68 14.86
C ASN A 140 8.80 1.17 15.68
N SER A 141 7.57 0.91 15.23
CA SER A 141 6.36 1.31 15.96
C SER A 141 6.29 0.67 17.35
N GLU A 142 5.75 1.37 18.34
CA GLU A 142 5.49 0.79 19.67
C GLU A 142 4.46 -0.36 19.62
N HIS A 143 3.59 -0.36 18.61
CA HIS A 143 2.56 -1.37 18.43
C HIS A 143 3.07 -2.59 17.64
N LYS A 144 3.02 -3.77 18.27
CA LYS A 144 3.40 -5.06 17.67
C LYS A 144 2.73 -5.29 16.31
N GLU A 145 1.44 -5.01 16.20
CA GLU A 145 0.64 -5.25 15.00
C GLU A 145 1.13 -4.43 13.80
N ILE A 146 1.49 -3.16 14.04
CA ILE A 146 2.04 -2.27 13.01
C ILE A 146 3.42 -2.77 12.56
N ARG A 147 4.32 -3.10 13.50
CA ARG A 147 5.65 -3.63 13.15
C ARG A 147 5.54 -4.89 12.30
N MET A 148 4.65 -5.81 12.68
CA MET A 148 4.46 -7.08 11.98
C MET A 148 3.95 -6.88 10.56
N GLU A 149 2.93 -6.06 10.37
CA GLU A 149 2.38 -5.82 9.04
C GLU A 149 3.33 -4.97 8.19
N ALA A 150 4.04 -4.00 8.79
CA ALA A 150 5.06 -3.21 8.09
C ALA A 150 6.20 -4.09 7.55
N ALA A 151 6.70 -5.03 8.35
CA ALA A 151 7.71 -5.99 7.90
C ALA A 151 7.24 -6.76 6.66
N ARG A 152 6.04 -7.36 6.73
CA ARG A 152 5.46 -8.11 5.60
C ARG A 152 5.27 -7.23 4.37
N THR A 153 4.76 -6.02 4.56
CA THR A 153 4.49 -5.08 3.47
C THR A 153 5.79 -4.63 2.81
N CYS A 154 6.81 -4.23 3.57
CA CYS A 154 8.11 -3.85 3.01
C CYS A 154 8.73 -4.99 2.20
N SER A 155 8.77 -6.22 2.72
CA SER A 155 9.33 -7.37 1.99
C SER A 155 8.59 -7.64 0.67
N ARG A 156 7.24 -7.59 0.67
CA ARG A 156 6.45 -7.77 -0.56
C ARG A 156 6.71 -6.66 -1.58
N LEU A 157 6.74 -5.40 -1.13
CA LEU A 157 6.88 -4.25 -2.03
C LEU A 157 8.29 -4.09 -2.63
N LEU A 158 9.31 -4.68 -2.02
CA LEU A 158 10.67 -4.71 -2.58
C LEU A 158 10.81 -5.70 -3.74
N THR A 159 9.95 -6.73 -3.81
CA THR A 159 10.03 -7.80 -4.81
C THR A 159 10.16 -7.27 -6.26
N PRO A 160 9.30 -6.35 -6.74
CA PRO A 160 9.40 -5.90 -8.13
C PRO A 160 10.72 -5.18 -8.45
N SER A 161 11.26 -4.42 -7.50
CA SER A 161 12.54 -3.72 -7.67
C SER A 161 13.71 -4.69 -7.75
N ILE A 162 13.68 -5.77 -6.97
CA ILE A 162 14.69 -6.83 -7.00
C ILE A 162 14.71 -7.53 -8.36
N HIS A 163 13.56 -7.94 -8.88
CA HIS A 163 13.46 -8.59 -10.20
C HIS A 163 13.99 -7.70 -11.34
N LEU A 164 13.74 -6.39 -11.28
CA LEU A 164 14.24 -5.44 -12.28
C LEU A 164 15.78 -5.32 -12.27
N ILE A 165 16.39 -5.38 -11.08
CA ILE A 165 17.84 -5.28 -10.92
C ILE A 165 18.54 -6.51 -11.52
N SER A 166 17.97 -7.71 -11.38
CA SER A 166 18.51 -8.95 -11.96
C SER A 166 18.42 -9.00 -13.50
N GLY A 167 17.59 -8.17 -14.13
CA GLY A 167 17.19 -8.28 -15.53
C GLY A 167 17.94 -7.43 -16.57
N HIS A 168 18.99 -6.68 -16.19
CA HIS A 168 19.82 -5.76 -17.02
C HIS A 168 19.41 -4.28 -17.09
N VAL A 169 18.29 -3.83 -16.48
CA VAL A 169 17.93 -2.40 -16.40
C VAL A 169 17.95 -1.93 -14.95
N VAL A 170 19.11 -1.46 -14.50
CA VAL A 170 19.35 -1.13 -13.09
C VAL A 170 19.14 0.37 -12.86
N SER A 171 18.02 0.75 -12.24
CA SER A 171 17.90 2.09 -11.66
C SER A 171 18.73 2.15 -10.38
N GLN A 172 19.76 3.00 -10.34
CA GLN A 172 20.57 3.22 -9.14
C GLN A 172 19.73 3.63 -7.92
N THR A 173 18.67 4.40 -8.15
CA THR A 173 17.72 4.77 -7.09
C THR A 173 16.95 3.56 -6.56
N ALA A 174 16.57 2.61 -7.41
CA ALA A 174 15.89 1.39 -6.96
C ALA A 174 16.82 0.51 -6.12
N VAL A 175 18.08 0.35 -6.55
CA VAL A 175 19.11 -0.41 -5.81
C VAL A 175 19.31 0.17 -4.42
N GLN A 176 19.50 1.49 -4.31
CA GLN A 176 19.68 2.17 -3.03
C GLN A 176 18.49 1.98 -2.09
N VAL A 177 17.26 1.98 -2.63
CA VAL A 177 16.06 1.78 -1.81
C VAL A 177 15.93 0.35 -1.35
N VAL A 178 16.24 -0.62 -2.20
CA VAL A 178 16.28 -2.03 -1.79
C VAL A 178 17.29 -2.21 -0.66
N ALA A 179 18.51 -1.69 -0.81
CA ALA A 179 19.55 -1.80 0.20
C ALA A 179 19.16 -1.15 1.55
N ASP A 180 18.68 0.09 1.52
CA ASP A 180 18.27 0.82 2.73
C ASP A 180 17.13 0.11 3.48
N VAL A 181 16.09 -0.31 2.77
CA VAL A 181 14.93 -0.96 3.40
C VAL A 181 15.30 -2.37 3.88
N LEU A 182 16.12 -3.12 3.12
CA LEU A 182 16.56 -4.45 3.53
C LEU A 182 17.43 -4.40 4.77
N SER A 183 18.35 -3.43 4.87
CA SER A 183 19.15 -3.23 6.08
C SER A 183 18.28 -2.97 7.31
N LYS A 184 17.27 -2.09 7.19
CA LYS A 184 16.30 -1.83 8.27
C LYS A 184 15.49 -3.07 8.66
N LEU A 185 15.05 -3.85 7.67
CA LEU A 185 14.37 -5.12 7.92
C LEU A 185 15.27 -6.07 8.69
N LEU A 186 16.52 -6.28 8.26
CA LEU A 186 17.47 -7.16 8.95
C LEU A 186 17.73 -6.73 10.39
N VAL A 187 17.90 -5.42 10.64
CA VAL A 187 18.02 -4.89 11.99
C VAL A 187 16.82 -5.32 12.83
N VAL A 188 15.58 -5.09 12.38
CA VAL A 188 14.38 -5.54 13.09
C VAL A 188 14.35 -7.07 13.26
N GLY A 189 14.72 -7.82 12.22
CA GLY A 189 14.74 -9.29 12.25
C GLY A 189 15.68 -9.87 13.31
N ILE A 190 16.73 -9.14 13.68
CA ILE A 190 17.71 -9.55 14.68
C ILE A 190 17.40 -8.94 16.05
N THR A 191 17.01 -7.67 16.11
CA THR A 191 16.96 -6.88 17.35
C THR A 191 15.56 -6.70 17.93
N ASP A 192 14.47 -7.01 17.23
CA ASP A 192 13.12 -6.85 17.79
C ASP A 192 12.97 -7.71 19.06
N PRO A 193 12.41 -7.17 20.16
CA PRO A 193 12.22 -7.95 21.38
C PRO A 193 11.25 -9.12 21.21
N ASP A 194 10.27 -9.00 20.30
CA ASP A 194 9.24 -10.00 20.07
C ASP A 194 9.71 -11.08 19.07
N PRO A 195 9.74 -12.36 19.48
CA PRO A 195 10.22 -13.44 18.61
C PRO A 195 9.35 -13.64 17.36
N ASP A 196 8.05 -13.34 17.41
CA ASP A 196 7.15 -13.48 16.26
C ASP A 196 7.52 -12.48 15.16
N ILE A 197 7.96 -11.28 15.54
CA ILE A 197 8.40 -10.26 14.59
C ILE A 197 9.71 -10.69 13.94
N ARG A 198 10.69 -11.13 14.74
CA ARG A 198 11.97 -11.63 14.23
C ARG A 198 11.75 -12.77 13.22
N TYR A 199 10.92 -13.75 13.59
CA TYR A 199 10.56 -14.84 12.71
C TYR A 199 9.84 -14.33 11.44
N CYS A 200 8.87 -13.44 11.58
CA CYS A 200 8.11 -12.90 10.45
C CYS A 200 9.01 -12.17 9.45
N VAL A 201 9.97 -11.38 9.92
CA VAL A 201 10.94 -10.69 9.05
C VAL A 201 11.79 -11.72 8.32
N LEU A 202 12.48 -12.60 9.06
CA LEU A 202 13.42 -13.55 8.46
C LEU A 202 12.73 -14.53 7.50
N ALA A 203 11.52 -15.00 7.84
CA ALA A 203 10.72 -15.84 6.97
C ALA A 203 10.19 -15.12 5.70
N SER A 204 10.16 -13.79 5.70
CA SER A 204 9.75 -12.99 4.54
C SER A 204 10.89 -12.65 3.57
N LEU A 205 12.15 -12.86 4.01
CA LEU A 205 13.34 -12.70 3.20
C LEU A 205 13.69 -14.05 2.56
N ASP A 206 13.10 -14.31 1.40
CA ASP A 206 13.32 -15.53 0.62
C ASP A 206 14.47 -15.37 -0.40
N GLU A 207 14.66 -16.41 -1.25
CA GLU A 207 15.74 -16.51 -2.25
C GLU A 207 15.86 -15.29 -3.17
N ARG A 208 14.79 -14.50 -3.33
CA ARG A 208 14.82 -13.27 -4.15
C ARG A 208 15.79 -12.25 -3.57
N PHE A 209 16.01 -12.25 -2.26
CA PHE A 209 16.86 -11.30 -1.58
C PHE A 209 18.34 -11.70 -1.54
N ASP A 210 18.69 -12.94 -1.94
CA ASP A 210 20.03 -13.53 -1.72
C ASP A 210 21.18 -12.67 -2.23
N ALA A 211 21.07 -12.09 -3.43
CA ALA A 211 22.12 -11.24 -4.00
C ALA A 211 22.41 -9.98 -3.15
N HIS A 212 21.38 -9.46 -2.48
CA HIS A 212 21.50 -8.31 -1.57
C HIS A 212 21.90 -8.75 -0.16
N LEU A 213 21.42 -9.91 0.31
CA LEU A 213 21.80 -10.49 1.60
C LEU A 213 23.26 -10.94 1.64
N ALA A 214 23.82 -11.38 0.50
CA ALA A 214 25.21 -11.79 0.39
C ALA A 214 26.23 -10.64 0.44
N GLN A 215 25.78 -9.38 0.51
CA GLN A 215 26.68 -8.23 0.66
C GLN A 215 27.27 -8.21 2.08
N ALA A 216 28.56 -7.90 2.19
CA ALA A 216 29.27 -7.90 3.48
C ALA A 216 28.68 -6.94 4.53
N GLU A 217 27.98 -5.88 4.09
CA GLU A 217 27.30 -4.92 4.96
C GLU A 217 26.07 -5.51 5.68
N ASN A 218 25.59 -6.67 5.24
CA ASN A 218 24.40 -7.35 5.74
C ASN A 218 24.71 -8.67 6.50
N LEU A 219 25.99 -9.01 6.68
CA LEU A 219 26.49 -10.19 7.43
C LEU A 219 26.97 -9.79 8.83
#